data_AF-A0A436DFB1-F1
#
_entry.id   AF-A0A436DFB1-F1
#
_cell.length_a   1.000
_cell.length_b   1.000
_cell.length_c   1.000
_cell.angle_alpha   90.00
_cell.angle_beta   90.00
_cell.angle_gamma   90.00
#
_symmetry.space_group_name_H-M   'P 1'
#
loop_
_entity.id
_entity.type
_entity.pdbx_description
1 polymer ?
#
loop_
_entity_poly.entity_id
_entity_poly.type
_entity_poly.pdbx_seq_one_letter_code
_entity_poly.pdbx_strand_id
1 'polypeptide(L)'
;MKMRSSKTLVFYPGPNKVTACNFLTRSVFECSPDMVGLLASWDKWASTADIARAHGWSKSELKAVVPRLLDFSALVTAGSPLAEQEEQFSGQWSWGLPTALMHFCVQDSEYMTIEQAEERQMERAGHTPQPDLLLKNSAG
;
A
#
# COMPACT_ATOMS: atom_id res chain seq x y z
N MET A 1 -19.41 -3.15 -9.40
CA MET A 1 -18.28 -2.71 -8.54
C MET A 1 -17.01 -2.70 -9.38
N LYS A 2 -16.26 -1.59 -9.35
CA LYS A 2 -14.97 -1.47 -10.04
C LYS A 2 -13.85 -1.67 -9.03
N MET A 3 -12.81 -2.39 -9.43
CA MET A 3 -11.63 -2.69 -8.63
C MET A 3 -10.37 -2.41 -9.44
N ARG A 4 -9.23 -2.28 -8.77
CA ARG A 4 -7.90 -2.29 -9.39
C ARG A 4 -6.94 -3.05 -8.48
N SER A 5 -5.79 -3.43 -9.01
CA SER A 5 -4.70 -3.93 -8.19
C SER A 5 -4.16 -2.84 -7.27
N SER A 6 -3.84 -3.24 -6.05
CA SER A 6 -3.21 -2.35 -5.08
C SER A 6 -1.88 -1.82 -5.63
N LYS A 7 -1.66 -0.51 -5.46
CA LYS A 7 -0.40 0.16 -5.87
C LYS A 7 0.72 -0.02 -4.86
N THR A 8 0.41 -0.58 -3.70
CA THR A 8 1.34 -0.80 -2.60
C THR A 8 1.77 -2.26 -2.48
N LEU A 9 1.55 -3.05 -3.53
CA LEU A 9 2.04 -4.43 -3.63
C LEU A 9 3.52 -4.46 -4.05
N VAL A 10 4.30 -5.24 -3.31
CA VAL A 10 5.66 -5.63 -3.66
C VAL A 10 5.70 -7.15 -3.77
N PHE A 11 6.38 -7.64 -4.81
CA PHE A 11 6.50 -9.06 -5.10
C PHE A 11 7.94 -9.54 -4.90
N TYR A 12 8.09 -10.66 -4.20
CA TYR A 12 9.35 -11.37 -4.04
C TYR A 12 9.23 -12.76 -4.70
N PRO A 13 9.96 -13.01 -5.80
CA PRO A 13 9.87 -14.28 -6.51
C PRO A 13 10.63 -15.39 -5.74
N GLY A 14 9.95 -16.50 -5.49
CA GLY A 14 10.54 -17.75 -5.03
C GLY A 14 10.56 -18.82 -6.14
N PRO A 15 11.08 -20.03 -5.86
CA PRO A 15 11.25 -21.07 -6.88
C PRO A 15 9.97 -21.50 -7.60
N ASN A 16 8.85 -21.61 -6.87
CA ASN A 16 7.56 -22.09 -7.39
C ASN A 16 6.36 -21.19 -7.04
N LYS A 17 6.60 -20.13 -6.26
CA LYS A 17 5.59 -19.23 -5.73
C LYS A 17 6.15 -17.82 -5.67
N VAL A 18 5.26 -16.84 -5.69
CA VAL A 18 5.59 -15.43 -5.47
C VAL A 18 5.03 -15.02 -4.11
N THR A 19 5.86 -14.44 -3.26
CA THR A 19 5.40 -13.80 -2.04
C THR A 19 5.01 -12.37 -2.37
N ALA A 20 3.78 -11.98 -2.07
CA ALA A 20 3.27 -10.64 -2.25
C ALA A 20 3.08 -9.98 -0.88
N CYS A 21 3.45 -8.71 -0.77
CA CYS A 21 3.24 -7.89 0.41
C CYS A 21 2.56 -6.58 0.01
N ASN A 22 1.40 -6.29 0.59
CA ASN A 22 0.86 -4.93 0.58
C ASN A 22 1.45 -4.20 1.79
N PHE A 23 2.47 -3.36 1.58
CA PHE A 23 3.20 -2.75 2.69
C PHE A 23 2.35 -1.76 3.51
N LEU A 24 1.29 -1.20 2.92
CA LEU A 24 0.43 -0.22 3.58
C LEU A 24 -0.53 -0.88 4.57
N THR A 25 -1.00 -2.09 4.23
CA THR A 25 -1.91 -2.88 5.10
C THR A 25 -1.18 -3.99 5.86
N ARG A 26 0.11 -4.19 5.57
CA ARG A 26 0.98 -5.27 6.09
C ARG A 26 0.45 -6.68 5.80
N SER A 27 -0.45 -6.80 4.83
CA SER A 27 -0.95 -8.09 4.35
C SER A 27 0.12 -8.79 3.52
N VAL A 28 0.47 -10.02 3.91
CA VAL A 28 1.45 -10.87 3.23
C VAL A 28 0.79 -12.18 2.83
N PHE A 29 0.95 -12.58 1.57
CA PHE A 29 0.39 -13.81 1.03
C PHE A 29 1.28 -14.43 -0.04
N GLU A 30 1.17 -15.74 -0.22
CA GLU A 30 1.79 -16.44 -1.33
C GLU A 30 0.79 -16.61 -2.48
N CYS A 31 1.26 -16.44 -3.71
CA CYS A 31 0.46 -16.68 -4.91
C CYS A 31 1.28 -17.36 -6.02
N SER A 32 0.58 -17.90 -7.01
CA SER A 32 1.23 -18.39 -8.22
C SER A 32 1.65 -17.22 -9.13
N PRO A 33 2.63 -17.41 -10.03
CA PRO A 33 2.97 -16.42 -11.04
C PRO A 33 1.77 -15.97 -11.89
N ASP A 34 0.84 -16.90 -12.19
CA ASP A 34 -0.39 -16.58 -12.94
C ASP A 34 -1.27 -15.55 -12.21
N MET A 35 -1.26 -15.56 -10.87
CA MET A 35 -1.98 -14.58 -10.07
C MET A 35 -1.40 -13.18 -10.21
N VAL A 36 -0.08 -13.07 -10.38
CA VAL A 36 0.57 -11.78 -10.67
C VAL A 36 0.10 -11.26 -12.03
N GLY A 37 -0.01 -12.15 -13.03
CA GLY A 37 -0.59 -11.82 -14.33
C GLY A 37 -2.05 -11.37 -14.24
N LEU A 38 -2.87 -12.05 -13.42
CA LEU A 38 -4.25 -11.64 -13.15
C LEU A 38 -4.30 -10.25 -12.50
N LEU A 39 -3.46 -9.97 -11.50
CA LEU A 39 -3.38 -8.66 -10.88
C LEU A 39 -2.93 -7.59 -11.87
N ALA A 40 -1.97 -7.89 -12.76
CA ALA A 40 -1.54 -6.97 -13.81
C ALA A 40 -2.67 -6.62 -14.79
N SER A 41 -3.63 -7.54 -15.02
CA SER A 41 -4.82 -7.24 -15.83
C SER A 41 -5.75 -6.18 -15.21
N TRP A 42 -5.63 -5.97 -13.89
CA TRP A 42 -6.38 -4.98 -13.11
C TRP A 42 -5.58 -3.69 -12.85
N ASP A 43 -4.68 -3.30 -13.75
CA ASP A 43 -3.92 -2.04 -13.65
C ASP A 43 -4.84 -0.79 -13.53
N LYS A 44 -6.00 -0.84 -14.18
CA LYS A 44 -7.02 0.23 -14.14
C LYS A 44 -8.29 -0.24 -13.44
N TRP A 45 -9.10 0.74 -13.02
CA TRP A 45 -10.42 0.50 -12.44
C TRP A 45 -11.35 -0.25 -13.41
N ALA A 46 -11.58 -1.53 -13.15
CA ALA A 46 -12.37 -2.42 -14.00
C ALA A 46 -13.30 -3.33 -13.17
N SER A 47 -14.41 -3.75 -13.75
CA SER A 47 -15.26 -4.79 -13.15
C SER A 47 -14.76 -6.19 -13.50
N THR A 48 -15.19 -7.22 -12.77
CA THR A 48 -14.89 -8.62 -13.11
C THR A 48 -15.37 -9.00 -14.51
N ALA A 49 -16.48 -8.41 -14.97
CA ALA A 49 -17.01 -8.64 -16.31
C ALA A 49 -16.10 -8.04 -17.39
N ASP A 50 -15.47 -6.90 -17.12
CA ASP A 50 -14.52 -6.28 -18.04
C ASP A 50 -13.24 -7.12 -18.14
N ILE A 51 -12.70 -7.59 -17.00
CA ILE A 51 -11.52 -8.46 -16.98
C ILE A 51 -11.77 -9.81 -17.66
N ALA A 52 -12.91 -10.46 -17.38
CA ALA A 52 -13.28 -11.70 -18.04
C ALA A 52 -13.33 -11.54 -19.57
N ARG A 53 -13.85 -10.41 -20.06
CA ARG A 53 -13.96 -10.14 -21.50
C ARG A 53 -12.61 -9.82 -22.14
N ALA A 54 -11.80 -8.98 -21.50
CA ALA A 54 -10.57 -8.45 -22.08
C ALA A 54 -9.40 -9.45 -22.00
N HIS A 55 -9.38 -10.30 -20.97
CA HIS A 55 -8.23 -11.17 -20.67
C HIS A 55 -8.58 -12.67 -20.66
N GLY A 56 -9.82 -13.03 -21.03
CA GLY A 56 -10.22 -14.43 -21.25
C GLY A 56 -10.42 -15.27 -19.98
N TRP A 57 -10.45 -14.66 -18.80
CA TRP A 57 -10.66 -15.37 -17.54
C TRP A 57 -12.09 -15.89 -17.38
N SER A 58 -12.24 -17.08 -16.80
CA SER A 58 -13.56 -17.61 -16.49
C SER A 58 -14.25 -16.78 -15.42
N LYS A 59 -15.53 -16.47 -15.63
CA LYS A 59 -16.37 -15.80 -14.63
C LYS A 59 -16.45 -16.60 -13.32
N SER A 60 -16.43 -17.93 -13.38
CA SER A 60 -16.48 -18.78 -12.18
C SER A 60 -15.18 -18.71 -11.39
N GLU A 61 -14.04 -18.67 -12.06
CA GLU A 61 -12.72 -18.52 -11.44
C GLU A 61 -12.59 -17.15 -10.77
N LEU A 62 -12.96 -16.08 -11.49
CA LEU A 62 -12.97 -14.72 -10.93
C LEU A 62 -13.87 -14.62 -9.70
N LYS A 63 -15.05 -15.23 -9.73
CA LYS A 63 -15.97 -15.25 -8.58
C LYS A 63 -15.36 -15.96 -7.36
N ALA A 64 -14.49 -16.96 -7.57
CA ALA A 64 -13.86 -17.71 -6.50
C ALA A 64 -12.60 -17.04 -5.92
N VAL A 65 -11.88 -16.27 -6.74
CA VAL A 65 -10.59 -15.67 -6.35
C VAL A 65 -10.71 -14.22 -5.88
N VAL A 66 -11.61 -13.41 -6.47
CA VAL A 66 -11.73 -11.98 -6.17
C VAL A 66 -12.00 -11.70 -4.69
N PRO A 67 -12.89 -12.41 -3.98
CA PRO A 67 -13.08 -12.18 -2.55
C PRO A 67 -11.78 -12.31 -1.75
N ARG A 68 -10.97 -13.34 -2.04
CA ARG A 68 -9.68 -13.53 -1.35
C ARG A 68 -8.68 -12.43 -1.68
N LEU A 69 -8.64 -11.98 -2.94
CA LEU A 69 -7.77 -10.88 -3.32
C LEU A 69 -8.16 -9.56 -2.65
N LEU A 70 -9.45 -9.35 -2.38
CA LEU A 70 -9.92 -8.22 -1.58
C LEU A 70 -9.54 -8.39 -0.10
N ASP A 71 -9.69 -9.60 0.46
CA ASP A 71 -9.32 -9.91 1.85
C ASP A 71 -7.81 -9.67 2.11
N PHE A 72 -6.97 -10.00 1.13
CA PHE A 72 -5.52 -9.78 1.20
C PHE A 72 -5.09 -8.35 0.81
N SER A 73 -6.03 -7.44 0.55
CA SER A 73 -5.73 -6.10 0.03
C SER A 73 -4.89 -6.12 -1.26
N ALA A 74 -4.99 -7.20 -2.05
CA ALA A 74 -4.33 -7.33 -3.35
C ALA A 74 -5.14 -6.63 -4.44
N LEU A 75 -6.47 -6.69 -4.34
CA LEU A 75 -7.40 -5.84 -5.08
C LEU A 75 -7.96 -4.77 -4.14
N VAL A 76 -8.22 -3.60 -4.70
CA VAL A 76 -8.80 -2.46 -4.01
C VAL A 76 -10.10 -2.08 -4.70
N THR A 77 -11.10 -1.72 -3.91
CA THR A 77 -12.41 -1.29 -4.40
C THR A 77 -12.42 0.22 -4.63
N ALA A 78 -12.98 0.69 -5.75
CA ALA A 78 -13.12 2.12 -6.00
C ALA A 78 -13.96 2.80 -4.91
N GLY A 79 -13.44 3.89 -4.33
CA GLY A 79 -14.09 4.65 -3.25
C GLY A 79 -14.07 3.95 -1.89
N SER A 80 -13.25 2.93 -1.70
CA SER A 80 -13.01 2.35 -0.37
C SER A 80 -11.99 3.18 0.42
N PRO A 81 -11.99 3.10 1.77
CA PRO A 81 -10.97 3.77 2.59
C PRO A 81 -9.53 3.42 2.16
N LEU A 82 -9.27 2.16 1.78
CA LEU A 82 -7.96 1.76 1.25
C LEU A 82 -7.63 2.44 -0.08
N ALA A 83 -8.62 2.69 -0.94
CA ALA A 83 -8.38 3.42 -2.19
C ALA A 83 -7.96 4.87 -1.93
N GLU A 84 -8.63 5.54 -0.98
CA GLU A 84 -8.31 6.90 -0.55
C GLU A 84 -6.93 6.96 0.09
N GLN A 85 -6.62 6.00 0.98
CA GLN A 85 -5.32 5.89 1.64
C GLN A 85 -4.18 5.66 0.63
N GLU A 86 -4.38 4.81 -0.38
CA GLU A 86 -3.39 4.61 -1.45
C GLU A 86 -3.22 5.85 -2.33
N GLU A 87 -4.28 6.63 -2.56
CA GLU A 87 -4.23 7.88 -3.32
C GLU A 87 -3.46 8.96 -2.57
N GLN A 88 -3.74 9.14 -1.27
CA GLN A 88 -2.99 10.03 -0.40
C GLN A 88 -1.51 9.62 -0.31
N PHE A 89 -1.23 8.34 -0.07
CA PHE A 89 0.13 7.81 -0.08
C PHE A 89 0.84 8.12 -1.40
N SER A 90 0.21 7.83 -2.55
CA SER A 90 0.81 8.07 -3.87
C SER A 90 1.03 9.55 -4.17
N GLY A 91 0.20 10.44 -3.63
CA GLY A 91 0.31 11.89 -3.80
C GLY A 91 1.32 12.56 -2.87
N GLN A 92 1.55 12.01 -1.68
CA GLN A 92 2.38 12.61 -0.63
C GLN A 92 3.77 11.97 -0.49
N TRP A 93 3.89 10.67 -0.80
CA TRP A 93 5.15 9.95 -0.62
C TRP A 93 6.13 10.25 -1.75
N SER A 94 7.24 10.89 -1.40
CA SER A 94 8.27 11.31 -2.37
C SER A 94 9.46 10.34 -2.48
N TRP A 95 9.51 9.32 -1.63
CA TRP A 95 10.64 8.40 -1.54
C TRP A 95 10.38 7.12 -2.34
N GLY A 96 11.44 6.35 -2.65
CA GLY A 96 11.30 5.12 -3.43
C GLY A 96 10.52 4.01 -2.70
N LEU A 97 10.02 3.03 -3.47
CA LEU A 97 9.34 1.84 -2.94
C LEU A 97 10.14 1.06 -1.89
N PRO A 98 11.47 0.84 -2.02
CA PRO A 98 12.25 0.17 -0.98
C PRO A 98 12.19 0.90 0.36
N THR A 99 12.16 2.23 0.33
CA THR A 99 12.07 3.04 1.55
C THR A 99 10.68 2.98 2.17
N ALA A 100 9.63 2.96 1.35
CA ALA A 100 8.26 2.73 1.84
C ALA A 100 8.14 1.37 2.54
N LEU A 101 8.68 0.31 1.93
CA LEU A 101 8.69 -1.04 2.52
C LEU A 101 9.42 -1.06 3.88
N MET A 102 10.58 -0.41 3.96
CA MET A 102 11.31 -0.28 5.23
C MET A 102 10.47 0.47 6.29
N HIS A 103 9.88 1.59 5.92
CA HIS A 103 9.12 2.44 6.83
C HIS A 103 7.87 1.75 7.41
N PHE A 104 7.07 1.10 6.56
CA PHE A 104 5.81 0.51 6.98
C PHE A 104 5.93 -0.91 7.52
N CYS A 105 6.93 -1.69 7.08
CA CYS A 105 7.09 -3.08 7.50
C CYS A 105 8.21 -3.31 8.53
N VAL A 106 9.34 -2.58 8.44
CA VAL A 106 10.48 -2.81 9.35
C VAL A 106 10.43 -1.89 10.56
N GLN A 107 10.18 -0.59 10.34
CA GLN A 107 9.96 0.36 11.43
C GLN A 107 8.57 0.24 12.05
N ASP A 108 7.70 -0.57 11.45
CA ASP A 108 6.31 -0.80 11.89
C ASP A 108 5.50 0.49 12.05
N SER A 109 5.84 1.52 11.26
CA SER A 109 5.15 2.82 11.34
C SER A 109 3.74 2.69 10.81
N GLU A 110 2.77 3.24 11.54
CA GLU A 110 1.40 3.39 11.04
C GLU A 110 1.39 4.42 9.91
N TYR A 111 0.49 4.24 8.94
CA TYR A 111 0.25 5.28 7.95
C TYR A 111 -0.38 6.50 8.61
N MET A 112 0.19 7.66 8.30
CA MET A 112 -0.24 8.95 8.82
C MET A 112 -0.12 9.96 7.69
N THR A 113 -1.14 10.80 7.50
CA THR A 113 -1.05 11.91 6.54
C THR A 113 -0.10 12.99 7.06
N ILE A 114 0.32 13.89 6.18
CA ILE A 114 1.16 15.04 6.57
C ILE A 114 0.45 15.87 7.64
N GLU A 115 -0.84 16.12 7.48
CA GLU A 115 -1.65 16.93 8.40
C GLU A 115 -1.73 16.28 9.79
N GLN A 116 -1.94 14.96 9.84
CA GLN A 116 -1.94 14.21 11.10
C GLN A 116 -0.55 14.23 11.76
N ALA A 117 0.52 14.17 10.97
CA ALA A 117 1.89 14.25 11.49
C ALA A 117 2.20 15.64 12.06
N GLU A 118 1.73 16.70 11.41
CA GLU A 118 1.84 18.09 11.90
C GLU A 118 1.07 18.30 13.20
N GLU A 119 -0.19 17.85 13.26
CA GLU A 119 -0.99 17.89 14.49
C GLU A 119 -0.28 17.20 15.66
N ARG A 120 0.25 15.99 15.40
CA ARG A 120 1.03 15.24 16.38
C ARG A 120 2.31 15.97 16.82
N GLN A 121 2.98 16.68 15.90
CA GLN A 121 4.17 17.47 16.25
C GLN A 121 3.81 18.70 17.11
N MET A 122 2.73 19.41 16.76
CA MET A 122 2.24 20.54 17.55
C MET A 122 1.84 20.11 18.96
N GLU A 123 1.14 18.97 19.09
CA GLU A 123 0.79 18.40 20.38
C GLU A 123 2.04 18.08 21.22
N ARG A 124 3.06 17.45 20.62
CA ARG A 124 4.32 17.13 21.33
C ARG A 124 5.09 18.38 21.76
N ALA A 125 5.09 19.43 20.94
CA ALA A 125 5.75 20.69 21.26
C ALA A 125 5.13 21.37 22.50
N GLY A 126 3.83 21.19 22.74
CA GLY A 126 3.15 21.69 23.93
C GLY A 126 3.50 20.96 25.24
N HIS A 127 4.04 19.74 25.16
CA HIS A 127 4.22 18.85 26.33
C HIS A 127 5.67 18.45 26.60
N THR A 128 6.58 18.61 25.64
CA THR A 128 7.99 18.19 25.76
C THR A 128 8.90 19.38 25.54
N PRO A 129 9.84 19.68 26.47
CA PRO A 129 10.86 20.69 26.25
C PRO A 129 11.62 20.35 24.97
N GLN A 130 11.60 21.26 24.00
CA GLN A 130 12.37 21.08 22.78
C GLN A 130 13.86 21.28 23.11
N PRO A 131 14.77 20.49 22.53
CA PRO A 131 16.20 20.73 22.71
C PRO A 131 16.56 22.12 22.19
N ASP A 132 17.50 22.79 22.85
CA ASP A 132 18.03 24.06 22.37
C ASP A 132 18.61 23.86 20.96
N LEU A 133 18.05 24.59 19.99
CA LEU A 133 18.45 24.49 18.58
C LEU A 133 19.84 25.09 18.30
N LEU A 134 20.47 25.72 19.30
CA LEU A 134 21.77 26.37 19.19
C LEU A 134 22.70 25.89 20.30
N LEU A 135 23.80 25.24 19.92
CA LEU A 135 24.99 25.21 20.77
C LEU A 135 25.55 26.63 20.82
N LYS A 136 25.50 27.27 21.98
CA LYS A 136 26.20 28.55 22.19
C LYS A 136 27.70 28.29 22.06
N ASN A 137 28.32 28.83 21.01
CA ASN A 137 29.79 28.85 20.95
C ASN A 137 30.32 29.64 22.16
N SER A 138 31.29 29.07 22.87
CA SER A 138 31.99 29.77 23.95
C SER A 138 32.60 31.05 23.39
N ALA A 139 32.32 32.19 24.03
CA ALA A 139 33.02 33.43 23.71
C ALA A 139 34.51 33.22 23.94
N GLY A 140 35.30 33.31 22.86
CA GLY A 140 36.76 33.31 22.90
C GLY A 140 37.32 34.60 23.46
#